data_AF-A0A944WDS2-F1
#
_entry.id   AF-A0A944WDS2-F1
#
_cell.length_a   1.000
_cell.length_b   1.000
_cell.length_c   1.000
_cell.angle_alpha   90.00
_cell.angle_beta   90.00
_cell.angle_gamma   90.00
#
_symmetry.space_group_name_H-M   'P 1'
#
loop_
_entity.id
_entity.type
_entity.pdbx_description
1 polymer ?
#
loop_
_entity_poly.entity_id
_entity_poly.type
_entity_poly.pdbx_seq_one_letter_code
_entity_poly.pdbx_strand_id
1 'polypeptide(L)'
;MDPLAELGQHLTRRHFFARTATGVGAAALESLIGPAGLAGENASPIATGILPPFLPKAKRVIYLFQSGGPSQLELFDNKPLVKEKHGSELPDSVRMGQRVTGMTSGQKSFPLIGSKFKFSQHGQCGMELSELLPHTAKVVDDICLIRSMHTEAINHDPAITFMQTGAQQPGRPSLGAWLSYGLGSGNRDLPAFVV
;
A
#
# COMPACT_ATOMS: atom_id res chain seq x y z
N MET A 1 29.21 56.26 15.38
CA MET A 1 29.17 55.43 16.60
C MET A 1 30.54 55.46 17.22
N ASP A 2 30.65 55.59 18.55
CA ASP A 2 31.93 55.58 19.27
C ASP A 2 32.46 54.14 19.39
N PRO A 3 33.59 53.79 18.74
CA PRO A 3 34.12 52.43 18.76
C PRO A 3 34.51 51.93 20.16
N LEU A 4 34.87 52.84 21.08
CA LEU A 4 35.26 52.49 22.43
C LEU A 4 34.04 52.14 23.29
N ALA A 5 32.91 52.82 23.05
CA ALA A 5 31.64 52.49 23.69
C ALA A 5 31.08 51.14 23.21
N GLU A 6 31.24 50.82 21.92
CA GLU A 6 30.84 49.54 21.33
C GLU A 6 31.68 48.37 21.87
N LEU A 7 33.01 48.55 21.94
CA LEU A 7 33.91 47.60 22.58
C LEU A 7 33.57 47.39 24.07
N GLY A 8 33.28 48.47 24.79
CA GLY A 8 32.83 48.43 26.18
C GLY A 8 31.56 47.61 26.37
N GLN A 9 30.58 47.74 25.47
CA GLN A 9 29.36 46.93 25.49
C GLN A 9 29.65 45.45 25.24
N HIS A 10 30.48 45.11 24.25
CA HIS A 10 30.86 43.72 23.94
C HIS A 10 31.60 43.00 25.07
N LEU A 11 32.32 43.74 25.93
CA LEU A 11 33.03 43.19 27.09
C LEU A 11 32.14 42.93 28.30
N THR A 12 30.91 43.46 28.34
CA THR A 12 30.03 43.24 29.50
C THR A 12 29.41 41.84 29.47
N ARG A 13 29.47 41.14 30.61
CA ARG A 13 28.73 39.88 30.84
C ARG A 13 27.25 40.00 30.45
N ARG A 14 26.62 41.14 30.75
CA ARG A 14 25.23 41.42 30.42
C ARG A 14 24.97 41.37 28.91
N HIS A 15 25.80 42.03 28.11
CA HIS A 15 25.64 42.04 26.65
C HIS A 15 25.94 40.67 26.03
N PHE A 16 26.96 39.96 26.54
CA PHE A 16 27.25 38.59 26.13
C PHE A 16 26.06 37.65 26.39
N PHE A 17 25.53 37.63 27.62
CA PHE A 17 24.38 36.78 27.95
C PHE A 17 23.10 37.21 27.21
N ALA A 18 22.88 38.51 27.00
CA ALA A 18 21.75 39.00 26.22
C ALA A 18 21.80 38.50 24.76
N ARG A 19 22.96 38.60 24.10
CA ARG A 19 23.13 38.10 22.73
C ARG A 19 23.01 36.57 22.64
N THR A 20 23.61 35.84 23.57
CA THR A 20 23.54 34.37 23.59
C THR A 20 22.13 33.88 23.87
N ALA A 21 21.39 34.52 24.79
CA ALA A 21 20.00 34.18 25.07
C ALA A 21 19.09 34.37 23.84
N THR A 22 19.31 35.42 23.05
CA THR A 22 18.59 35.61 21.78
C THR A 22 18.91 34.51 20.76
N GLY A 23 20.18 34.10 20.64
CA GLY A 23 20.58 33.01 19.73
C GLY A 23 19.96 31.66 20.11
N VAL A 24 20.04 31.30 21.40
CA VAL A 24 19.42 30.07 21.93
C VAL A 24 17.90 30.14 21.83
N GLY A 25 17.30 31.29 22.10
CA GLY A 25 15.86 31.51 21.97
C GLY A 25 15.37 31.39 20.52
N ALA A 26 16.14 31.89 19.55
CA ALA A 26 15.82 31.73 18.13
C ALA A 26 15.90 30.27 17.67
N ALA A 27 16.93 29.53 18.11
CA ALA A 27 17.04 28.10 17.83
C ALA A 27 15.92 27.28 18.50
N ALA A 28 15.55 27.62 19.73
CA ALA A 28 14.41 26.99 20.42
C ALA A 28 13.07 27.31 19.73
N LEU A 29 12.88 28.55 19.28
CA LEU A 29 11.69 28.96 18.55
C LEU A 29 11.61 28.27 17.18
N GLU A 30 12.71 28.15 16.45
CA GLU A 30 12.79 27.39 15.20
C GLU A 30 12.42 25.92 15.43
N SER A 31 12.94 25.31 16.50
CA SER A 31 12.60 23.93 16.87
C SER A 31 11.13 23.75 17.25
N LEU A 32 10.54 24.73 17.95
CA LEU A 32 9.13 24.71 18.37
C LEU A 32 8.15 24.97 17.21
N ILE A 33 8.47 25.92 16.32
CA ILE A 33 7.67 26.20 15.12
C ILE A 33 7.81 25.03 14.15
N GLY A 34 9.03 24.51 13.99
CA GLY A 34 9.37 23.47 13.02
C GLY A 34 9.06 23.87 11.56
N PRO A 35 9.35 22.99 10.59
CA PRO A 35 9.00 23.23 9.18
C PRO A 35 7.49 23.42 8.95
N ALA A 36 6.66 22.84 9.83
CA ALA A 36 5.20 22.89 9.73
C ALA A 36 4.58 24.21 10.22
N GLY A 37 5.19 24.92 11.18
CA GLY A 37 4.65 26.17 11.71
C GLY A 37 4.96 27.41 10.85
N LEU A 38 5.95 27.34 9.96
CA LEU A 38 6.24 28.36 8.95
C LEU A 38 5.30 28.28 7.73
N ALA A 39 4.67 27.13 7.55
CA ALA A 39 3.72 26.89 6.49
C ALA A 39 2.32 27.02 7.14
N GLY A 40 1.66 28.18 6.96
CA GLY A 40 0.39 28.49 7.63
C GLY A 40 -0.68 27.39 7.49
N GLU A 41 -1.73 27.42 8.32
CA GLU A 41 -2.74 26.36 8.59
C GLU A 41 -3.29 25.52 7.41
N ASN A 42 -3.02 25.88 6.16
CA ASN A 42 -3.29 25.11 4.94
C ASN A 42 -2.10 24.29 4.42
N ALA A 43 -0.97 24.26 5.13
CA ALA A 43 0.17 23.45 4.75
C ALA A 43 -0.08 21.99 5.13
N SER A 44 -0.74 21.31 4.20
CA SER A 44 -0.71 19.86 4.14
C SER A 44 0.75 19.39 4.31
N PRO A 45 1.04 18.28 5.03
CA PRO A 45 2.38 17.70 5.21
C PRO A 45 3.13 17.39 3.90
N ILE A 46 2.50 17.64 2.76
CA ILE A 46 3.02 17.62 1.39
C ILE A 46 4.14 18.67 1.15
N ALA A 47 4.41 19.56 2.11
CA ALA A 47 5.33 20.70 1.93
C ALA A 47 6.83 20.38 1.81
N THR A 48 7.29 19.13 1.96
CA THR A 48 8.73 18.78 1.80
C THR A 48 9.12 18.32 0.39
N GLY A 49 8.26 18.52 -0.62
CA GLY A 49 8.69 18.46 -2.02
C GLY A 49 8.72 17.04 -2.60
N ILE A 50 7.57 16.64 -3.12
CA ILE A 50 7.28 16.38 -4.54
C ILE A 50 5.74 16.33 -4.52
N LEU A 51 5.07 17.44 -4.82
CA LEU A 51 3.64 17.37 -5.08
C LEU A 51 3.48 16.37 -6.24
N PRO A 52 2.69 15.29 -6.08
CA PRO A 52 2.31 14.51 -7.24
C PRO A 52 1.70 15.49 -8.24
N PRO A 53 1.97 15.38 -9.56
CA PRO A 53 1.40 16.28 -10.56
C PRO A 53 -0.14 16.27 -10.60
N PHE A 54 -0.78 15.43 -9.78
CA PHE A 54 -2.21 15.28 -9.66
C PHE A 54 -2.64 15.37 -8.19
N LEU A 55 -3.66 16.19 -7.92
CA LEU A 55 -4.31 16.21 -6.61
C LEU A 55 -5.04 14.87 -6.37
N PRO A 56 -4.93 14.27 -5.18
CA PRO A 56 -5.62 13.03 -4.86
C PRO A 56 -7.14 13.27 -4.87
N LYS A 57 -7.86 12.48 -5.68
CA LYS A 57 -9.35 12.50 -5.69
C LYS A 57 -9.94 11.75 -4.50
N ALA A 58 -9.30 10.67 -4.08
CA ALA A 58 -9.72 9.87 -2.93
C ALA A 58 -9.08 10.43 -1.65
N LYS A 59 -9.90 10.66 -0.61
CA LYS A 59 -9.43 11.15 0.69
C LYS A 59 -8.92 10.03 1.60
N ARG A 60 -9.52 8.84 1.49
CA ARG A 60 -9.22 7.66 2.33
C ARG A 60 -9.42 6.39 1.50
N VAL A 61 -8.55 5.42 1.69
CA VAL A 61 -8.61 4.11 1.03
C VAL A 61 -8.47 3.04 2.10
N ILE A 62 -9.38 2.05 2.08
CA ILE A 62 -9.23 0.82 2.87
C ILE A 62 -8.73 -0.25 1.91
N TYR A 63 -7.53 -0.75 2.18
CA TYR A 63 -6.91 -1.81 1.39
C TYR A 63 -6.87 -3.10 2.22
N LEU A 64 -7.47 -4.16 1.71
CA LEU A 64 -7.51 -5.47 2.36
C LEU A 64 -6.79 -6.48 1.49
N PHE A 65 -5.64 -6.97 1.96
CA PHE A 65 -4.93 -8.07 1.34
C PHE A 65 -5.20 -9.37 2.11
N GLN A 66 -6.00 -10.26 1.53
CA GLN A 66 -6.45 -11.48 2.21
C GLN A 66 -5.45 -12.64 2.03
N SER A 67 -4.29 -12.56 2.69
CA SER A 67 -3.34 -13.68 2.74
C SER A 67 -3.99 -14.89 3.41
N GLY A 68 -4.00 -16.03 2.74
CA GLY A 68 -4.71 -17.24 3.22
C GLY A 68 -6.24 -17.13 3.17
N GLY A 69 -6.78 -16.12 2.48
CA GLY A 69 -8.21 -15.99 2.23
C GLY A 69 -8.80 -17.08 1.33
N PRO A 70 -10.12 -17.04 1.07
CA PRO A 70 -10.75 -18.03 0.22
C PRO A 70 -10.27 -17.90 -1.23
N SER A 71 -10.21 -19.03 -1.93
CA SER A 71 -9.78 -19.06 -3.33
C SER A 71 -10.69 -18.21 -4.22
N GLN A 72 -10.09 -17.45 -5.13
CA GLN A 72 -10.81 -16.66 -6.12
C GLN A 72 -11.74 -17.52 -7.00
N LEU A 73 -11.37 -18.78 -7.26
CA LEU A 73 -12.15 -19.75 -8.02
C LEU A 73 -13.45 -20.15 -7.31
N GLU A 74 -13.51 -19.97 -6.00
CA GLU A 74 -14.66 -20.27 -5.16
C GLU A 74 -15.52 -19.02 -4.88
N LEU A 75 -15.04 -17.82 -5.23
CA LEU A 75 -15.66 -16.54 -4.87
C LEU A 75 -16.16 -15.74 -6.08
N PHE A 76 -15.26 -15.40 -7.01
CA PHE A 76 -15.47 -14.39 -8.05
C PHE A 76 -15.17 -14.89 -9.47
N ASP A 77 -14.52 -16.04 -9.60
CA ASP A 77 -13.97 -16.52 -10.86
C ASP A 77 -14.45 -17.93 -11.21
N ASN A 78 -15.71 -18.02 -11.63
CA ASN A 78 -16.29 -19.27 -12.11
C ASN A 78 -15.51 -19.79 -13.32
N LYS A 79 -15.06 -21.04 -13.25
CA LYS A 79 -14.36 -21.75 -14.34
C LYS A 79 -15.13 -23.02 -14.73
N PRO A 80 -16.17 -22.92 -15.58
CA PRO A 80 -17.00 -24.07 -15.95
C PRO A 80 -16.21 -25.25 -16.53
N LEU A 81 -15.19 -24.99 -17.35
CA LEU A 81 -14.34 -26.04 -17.94
C LEU A 81 -13.56 -26.83 -16.88
N VAL A 82 -13.09 -26.17 -15.81
CA VAL A 82 -12.37 -26.83 -14.72
C VAL A 82 -13.34 -27.71 -13.92
N LYS A 83 -14.60 -27.27 -13.77
CA LYS A 83 -15.66 -28.06 -13.16
C LYS A 83 -16.04 -29.29 -13.98
N GLU A 84 -16.18 -29.14 -15.29
CA GLU A 84 -16.41 -30.26 -16.22
C GLU A 84 -15.28 -31.30 -16.15
N LYS A 85 -14.04 -30.82 -16.07
CA LYS A 85 -12.82 -31.65 -16.02
C LYS A 85 -12.41 -32.06 -14.60
N HIS A 86 -13.30 -31.93 -13.60
CA HIS A 86 -12.97 -32.25 -12.22
C HIS A 86 -12.44 -33.69 -12.09
N GLY A 87 -11.32 -33.86 -11.38
CA GLY A 87 -10.65 -35.14 -11.16
C GLY A 87 -9.81 -35.65 -12.33
N SER A 88 -9.88 -35.02 -13.51
CA SER A 88 -8.97 -35.33 -14.62
C SER A 88 -7.61 -34.67 -14.43
N GLU A 89 -6.55 -35.25 -15.02
CA GLU A 89 -5.20 -34.71 -14.93
C GLU A 89 -5.08 -33.35 -15.63
N LEU A 90 -4.27 -32.46 -15.04
CA LEU A 90 -3.88 -31.19 -15.63
C LEU A 90 -3.21 -31.45 -17.00
N PRO A 91 -3.73 -30.92 -18.10
CA PRO A 91 -3.13 -31.13 -19.42
C PRO A 91 -1.72 -30.53 -19.50
N ASP A 92 -0.79 -31.27 -20.13
CA ASP A 92 0.58 -30.79 -20.34
C ASP A 92 0.63 -29.49 -21.16
N SER A 93 -0.35 -29.26 -22.04
CA SER A 93 -0.49 -28.02 -22.82
C SER A 93 -0.75 -26.78 -21.96
N VAL A 94 -1.27 -26.94 -20.74
CA VAL A 94 -1.50 -25.82 -19.80
C VAL A 94 -0.21 -25.54 -19.03
N ARG A 95 0.44 -26.60 -18.54
CA ARG A 95 1.64 -26.46 -17.72
C ARG A 95 2.85 -26.04 -18.55
N MET A 96 3.00 -26.52 -19.78
CA MET A 96 4.12 -26.21 -20.68
C MET A 96 5.51 -26.29 -20.01
N GLY A 97 5.69 -27.23 -19.08
CA GLY A 97 6.94 -27.38 -18.32
C GLY A 97 7.21 -26.31 -17.25
N GLN A 98 6.22 -25.47 -16.91
CA GLN A 98 6.32 -24.50 -15.82
C GLN A 98 6.72 -25.15 -14.50
N ARG A 99 7.50 -24.40 -13.72
CA ARG A 99 8.01 -24.84 -12.42
C ARG A 99 6.86 -25.08 -11.45
N VAL A 100 6.79 -26.28 -10.90
CA VAL A 100 5.91 -26.60 -9.77
C VAL A 100 6.56 -26.18 -8.46
N THR A 101 5.75 -25.89 -7.46
CA THR A 101 6.26 -25.56 -6.12
C THR A 101 7.02 -26.76 -5.53
N GLY A 102 7.93 -26.51 -4.58
CA GLY A 102 8.61 -27.59 -3.86
C GLY A 102 7.64 -28.48 -3.07
N MET A 103 6.46 -27.98 -2.70
CA MET A 103 5.44 -28.74 -1.97
C MET A 103 4.70 -29.73 -2.87
N THR A 104 4.65 -29.46 -4.19
CA THR A 104 3.91 -30.27 -5.17
C THR A 104 4.83 -31.03 -6.12
N SER A 105 6.15 -30.82 -6.06
CA SER A 105 7.11 -31.44 -6.98
C SER A 105 7.18 -32.97 -6.89
N GLY A 106 6.86 -33.54 -5.72
CA GLY A 106 6.78 -34.98 -5.50
C GLY A 106 5.42 -35.62 -5.81
N GLN A 107 4.42 -34.83 -6.24
CA GLN A 107 3.10 -35.38 -6.55
C GLN A 107 3.16 -36.19 -7.85
N LYS A 108 2.53 -37.38 -7.82
CA LYS A 108 2.43 -38.25 -9.00
C LYS A 108 1.32 -37.85 -9.96
N SER A 109 0.38 -37.04 -9.50
CA SER A 109 -0.87 -36.69 -10.17
C SER A 109 -1.23 -35.25 -9.81
N PHE A 110 -1.77 -34.51 -10.77
CA PHE A 110 -2.17 -33.11 -10.67
C PHE A 110 -3.63 -32.97 -11.13
N PRO A 111 -4.60 -33.47 -10.34
CA PRO A 111 -5.99 -33.45 -10.76
C PRO A 111 -6.54 -32.02 -10.74
N LEU A 112 -7.35 -31.70 -11.73
CA LEU A 112 -8.13 -30.46 -11.77
C LEU A 112 -9.23 -30.51 -10.72
N ILE A 113 -9.30 -29.49 -9.87
CA ILE A 113 -10.33 -29.37 -8.84
C ILE A 113 -11.24 -28.20 -9.20
N GLY A 114 -12.41 -28.53 -9.75
CA GLY A 114 -13.47 -27.56 -9.97
C GLY A 114 -14.17 -27.13 -8.67
N SER A 115 -14.65 -25.89 -8.65
CA SER A 115 -15.44 -25.37 -7.54
C SER A 115 -16.71 -26.19 -7.30
N LYS A 116 -17.01 -26.43 -6.02
CA LYS A 116 -18.22 -27.12 -5.57
C LYS A 116 -19.41 -26.17 -5.37
N PHE A 117 -19.16 -24.86 -5.32
CA PHE A 117 -20.19 -23.86 -5.05
C PHE A 117 -20.95 -23.48 -6.31
N LYS A 118 -22.14 -22.95 -6.10
CA LYS A 118 -22.99 -22.40 -7.17
C LYS A 118 -22.62 -20.95 -7.42
N PHE A 119 -22.73 -20.57 -8.69
CA PHE A 119 -22.51 -19.22 -9.16
C PHE A 119 -23.80 -18.71 -9.82
N SER A 120 -24.10 -17.43 -9.59
CA SER A 120 -25.26 -16.76 -10.19
C SER A 120 -24.93 -15.32 -10.54
N GLN A 121 -25.65 -14.80 -11.52
CA GLN A 121 -25.58 -13.41 -11.96
C GLN A 121 -26.34 -12.51 -10.96
N HIS A 122 -25.74 -11.39 -10.59
CA HIS A 122 -26.31 -10.43 -9.64
C HIS A 122 -26.23 -8.99 -10.17
N GLY A 123 -27.10 -8.13 -9.63
CA GLY A 123 -27.16 -6.71 -9.96
C GLY A 123 -27.60 -6.43 -11.40
N GLN A 124 -27.59 -5.16 -11.77
CA GLN A 124 -27.79 -4.71 -13.14
C GLN A 124 -26.56 -4.96 -14.02
N CYS A 125 -25.37 -4.96 -13.41
CA CYS A 125 -24.11 -5.22 -14.08
C CYS A 125 -23.95 -6.68 -14.54
N GLY A 126 -24.78 -7.60 -14.02
CA GLY A 126 -24.65 -9.03 -14.32
C GLY A 126 -23.31 -9.57 -13.84
N MET A 127 -22.90 -9.22 -12.61
CA MET A 127 -21.69 -9.79 -12.05
C MET A 127 -21.99 -11.21 -11.56
N GLU A 128 -21.21 -12.18 -12.05
CA GLU A 128 -21.30 -13.54 -11.57
C GLU A 128 -20.55 -13.71 -10.27
N LEU A 129 -21.23 -14.11 -9.19
CA LEU A 129 -20.63 -14.37 -7.89
C LEU A 129 -21.05 -15.73 -7.33
N SER A 130 -20.22 -16.27 -6.46
CA SER A 130 -20.49 -17.48 -5.69
C SER A 130 -21.57 -17.26 -4.63
N GLU A 131 -22.33 -18.31 -4.34
CA GLU A 131 -23.32 -18.35 -3.24
C GLU A 131 -22.70 -18.06 -1.86
N LEU A 132 -21.36 -18.14 -1.73
CA LEU A 132 -20.61 -17.78 -0.53
C LEU A 132 -20.59 -16.29 -0.21
N LEU A 133 -20.98 -15.42 -1.14
CA LEU A 133 -20.92 -13.96 -0.99
C LEU A 133 -22.31 -13.31 -1.04
N PRO A 134 -23.29 -13.76 -0.22
CA PRO A 134 -24.68 -13.30 -0.33
C PRO A 134 -24.86 -11.82 0.03
N HIS A 135 -23.95 -11.25 0.82
CA HIS A 135 -23.98 -9.83 1.17
C HIS A 135 -23.28 -8.96 0.12
N THR A 136 -22.16 -9.43 -0.44
CA THR A 136 -21.48 -8.75 -1.55
C THR A 136 -22.36 -8.71 -2.79
N ALA A 137 -23.10 -9.79 -3.05
CA ALA A 137 -24.08 -9.89 -4.14
C ALA A 137 -25.12 -8.74 -4.14
N LYS A 138 -25.42 -8.15 -2.97
CA LYS A 138 -26.39 -7.05 -2.84
C LYS A 138 -25.85 -5.69 -3.28
N VAL A 139 -24.54 -5.56 -3.46
CA VAL A 139 -23.84 -4.28 -3.74
C VAL A 139 -22.91 -4.40 -4.96
N VAL A 140 -23.12 -5.40 -5.83
CA VAL A 140 -22.24 -5.65 -6.98
C VAL A 140 -22.22 -4.53 -8.02
N ASP A 141 -23.30 -3.74 -8.10
CA ASP A 141 -23.38 -2.59 -9.00
C ASP A 141 -22.45 -1.44 -8.56
N ASP A 142 -22.02 -1.43 -7.29
CA ASP A 142 -21.05 -0.48 -6.73
C ASP A 142 -19.62 -1.04 -6.73
N ILE A 143 -19.41 -2.26 -7.23
CA ILE A 143 -18.13 -2.96 -7.21
C ILE A 143 -17.55 -3.04 -8.62
N CYS A 144 -16.28 -2.63 -8.76
CA CYS A 144 -15.49 -2.93 -9.94
C CYS A 144 -14.66 -4.20 -9.69
N LEU A 145 -14.94 -5.26 -10.44
CA LEU A 145 -14.16 -6.50 -10.39
C LEU A 145 -13.10 -6.51 -11.50
N ILE A 146 -11.83 -6.55 -11.12
CA ILE A 146 -10.69 -6.62 -12.05
C ILE A 146 -10.26 -8.07 -12.21
N ARG A 147 -10.49 -8.66 -13.39
CA ARG A 147 -10.09 -10.04 -13.75
C ARG A 147 -8.88 -10.11 -14.69
N SER A 148 -8.35 -8.96 -15.10
CA SER A 148 -7.24 -8.84 -16.04
C SER A 148 -5.85 -8.93 -15.38
N MET A 149 -5.78 -9.06 -14.04
CA MET A 149 -4.51 -9.13 -13.33
C MET A 149 -3.79 -10.45 -13.66
N HIS A 150 -2.50 -10.34 -13.99
CA HIS A 150 -1.65 -11.48 -14.32
C HIS A 150 -0.34 -11.39 -13.53
N THR A 151 0.14 -12.52 -13.02
CA THR A 151 1.41 -12.63 -12.29
C THR A 151 2.09 -13.96 -12.60
N GLU A 152 3.41 -13.97 -12.54
CA GLU A 152 4.21 -15.19 -12.78
C GLU A 152 4.67 -15.88 -11.48
N ALA A 153 4.32 -15.32 -10.31
CA ALA A 153 4.70 -15.87 -9.03
C ALA A 153 3.91 -17.15 -8.72
N ILE A 154 4.62 -18.27 -8.55
CA ILE A 154 4.01 -19.59 -8.29
C ILE A 154 3.77 -19.88 -6.80
N ASN A 155 4.34 -19.08 -5.89
CA ASN A 155 4.32 -19.27 -4.45
C ASN A 155 3.67 -18.07 -3.76
N HIS A 156 3.12 -18.27 -2.56
CA HIS A 156 2.49 -17.21 -1.80
C HIS A 156 3.46 -16.09 -1.40
N ASP A 157 4.60 -16.35 -0.75
CA ASP A 157 5.50 -15.28 -0.29
C ASP A 157 6.00 -14.35 -1.42
N PRO A 158 6.46 -14.87 -2.57
CA PRO A 158 6.85 -14.01 -3.69
C PRO A 158 5.67 -13.25 -4.29
N ALA A 159 4.46 -13.84 -4.31
CA ALA A 159 3.25 -13.16 -4.79
C ALA A 159 2.84 -12.01 -3.85
N ILE A 160 2.90 -12.22 -2.53
CA ILE A 160 2.65 -11.18 -1.52
C ILE A 160 3.65 -10.03 -1.69
N THR A 161 4.93 -10.37 -1.81
CA THR A 161 6.01 -9.39 -2.03
C THR A 161 5.75 -8.61 -3.32
N PHE A 162 5.35 -9.28 -4.40
CA PHE A 162 5.03 -8.65 -5.67
C PHE A 162 3.83 -7.71 -5.56
N MET A 163 2.74 -8.12 -4.92
CA MET A 163 1.56 -7.28 -4.72
C MET A 163 1.87 -6.03 -3.90
N GLN A 164 2.77 -6.13 -2.91
CA GLN A 164 3.13 -5.01 -2.05
C GLN A 164 4.20 -4.11 -2.67
N THR A 165 5.11 -4.64 -3.49
CA THR A 165 6.34 -3.91 -3.89
C THR A 165 6.58 -3.83 -5.40
N GLY A 166 5.77 -4.54 -6.20
CA GLY A 166 5.97 -4.69 -7.65
C GLY A 166 7.15 -5.60 -8.04
N ALA A 167 7.78 -6.30 -7.08
CA ALA A 167 8.82 -7.29 -7.35
C ALA A 167 8.63 -8.56 -6.51
N GLN A 168 9.01 -9.71 -7.08
CA GLN A 168 8.97 -10.99 -6.37
C GLN A 168 10.13 -11.17 -5.37
N GLN A 169 11.19 -10.37 -5.50
CA GLN A 169 12.35 -10.39 -4.59
C GLN A 169 12.25 -9.27 -3.57
N PRO A 170 12.63 -9.51 -2.31
CA PRO A 170 12.61 -8.48 -1.28
C PRO A 170 13.62 -7.36 -1.57
N GLY A 171 13.42 -6.22 -0.92
CA GLY A 171 14.32 -5.05 -1.01
C GLY A 171 13.76 -3.87 -1.80
N ARG A 172 12.55 -3.98 -2.37
CA ARG A 172 11.83 -2.85 -2.94
C ARG A 172 10.89 -2.19 -1.93
N PRO A 173 10.72 -0.86 -1.98
CA PRO A 173 9.74 -0.15 -1.15
C PRO A 173 8.32 -0.65 -1.44
N SER A 174 7.51 -0.77 -0.38
CA SER A 174 6.10 -1.16 -0.50
C SER A 174 5.24 -0.02 -1.05
N LEU A 175 4.02 -0.35 -1.48
CA LEU A 175 2.98 0.62 -1.84
C LEU A 175 2.82 1.68 -0.74
N GLY A 176 2.78 1.26 0.52
CA GLY A 176 2.69 2.16 1.65
C GLY A 176 3.90 3.07 1.84
N ALA A 177 5.11 2.57 1.59
CA ALA A 177 6.32 3.39 1.63
C ALA A 177 6.29 4.47 0.52
N TRP A 178 5.87 4.11 -0.69
CA TRP A 178 5.67 5.08 -1.79
C TRP A 178 4.60 6.11 -1.49
N LEU A 179 3.46 5.69 -0.92
CA LEU A 179 2.39 6.60 -0.53
C LEU A 179 2.86 7.56 0.56
N SER A 180 3.55 7.07 1.58
CA SER A 180 4.08 7.89 2.67
C SER A 180 5.15 8.87 2.19
N TYR A 181 6.01 8.44 1.26
CA TYR A 181 7.03 9.30 0.64
C TYR A 181 6.40 10.39 -0.23
N GLY A 182 5.42 10.05 -1.08
CA GLY A 182 4.82 10.98 -2.03
C GLY A 182 3.73 11.89 -1.47
N LEU A 183 2.99 11.45 -0.45
CA LEU A 183 1.87 12.20 0.13
C LEU A 183 2.16 12.74 1.54
N GLY A 184 3.25 12.29 2.17
CA GLY A 184 3.56 12.59 3.57
C GLY A 184 2.68 11.82 4.56
N SER A 185 2.81 12.16 5.84
CA SER A 185 1.97 11.62 6.91
C SER A 185 1.09 12.71 7.50
N GLY A 186 -0.21 12.42 7.66
CA GLY A 186 -1.13 13.27 8.42
C GLY A 186 -0.95 13.20 9.94
N ASN A 187 -0.11 12.28 10.43
CA ASN A 187 0.19 12.10 11.85
C ASN A 187 1.71 11.92 12.04
N ARG A 188 2.33 12.73 12.91
CA ARG A 188 3.76 12.63 13.20
C ARG A 188 4.13 11.49 14.15
N ASP A 189 3.16 11.05 14.96
CA ASP A 189 3.36 10.10 16.05
C ASP A 189 2.98 8.67 15.67
N LEU A 190 2.25 8.49 14.56
CA LEU A 190 1.87 7.19 14.02
C LEU A 190 2.43 6.97 12.61
N PRO A 191 2.80 5.73 12.26
CA PRO A 191 3.23 5.41 10.91
C PRO A 191 2.10 5.69 9.91
N ALA A 192 2.44 6.32 8.78
CA ALA A 192 1.51 6.60 7.68
C ALA A 192 0.97 5.32 7.00
N PHE A 193 1.63 4.18 7.22
CA PHE A 193 1.23 2.88 6.70
C PHE A 193 1.67 1.77 7.66
N VAL A 194 0.82 0.77 7.85
CA VAL A 194 1.07 -0.42 8.66
C VAL A 194 0.74 -1.65 7.80
N VAL A 195 1.61 -2.67 7.84
CA VAL A 195 1.43 -3.96 7.16
C VAL A 195 0.80 -4.97 8.11
#